data_AF-A0AAT9QWU4-F1
#
_entry.id   AF-A0AAT9QWU4-F1
#
_cell.length_a   1.000
_cell.length_b   1.000
_cell.length_c   1.000
_cell.angle_alpha   90.00
_cell.angle_beta   90.00
_cell.angle_gamma   90.00
#
_symmetry.space_group_name_H-M   'P 1'
#
loop_
_entity.id
_entity.type
_entity.pdbx_description
1 polymer ?
#
loop_
_entity_poly.entity_id
_entity_poly.type
_entity_poly.pdbx_seq_one_letter_code
_entity_poly.pdbx_strand_id
1 'polypeptide(L)'
;MTNAPVPSRIALTRDQLAALLAHHADVLAAQWRADGARDNWIGAERLDAHAAVLAADEEAPAVAELLDSMLSFPLDPPVVDQAAPAPWVEGDPLMEAIAAAVWERCTRDDPDMPQLVLDDPRNIAAAAASVARAVSLAQAADDLDQYVGKQPSNADPAVEGARLVIRELRRLAAEAQPTKPDSGPPCGNNPNFRLAPGDRQAVDEFKAYLAQRATEAPQDGTQP
;
A
#
# COMPACT_ATOMS: atom_id res chain seq x y z
N MET A 1 21.92 4.39 23.85
CA MET A 1 20.94 3.88 22.87
C MET A 1 21.73 3.39 21.67
N THR A 2 21.88 2.09 21.50
CA THR A 2 22.58 1.47 20.37
C THR A 2 21.59 1.31 19.23
N ASN A 3 21.84 1.98 18.09
CA ASN A 3 21.05 1.79 16.89
C ASN A 3 21.10 0.32 16.47
N ALA A 4 19.94 -0.31 16.33
CA ALA A 4 19.83 -1.63 15.74
C ALA A 4 20.35 -1.56 14.28
N PRO A 5 21.13 -2.55 13.81
CA PRO A 5 21.57 -2.58 12.44
C PRO A 5 20.36 -2.64 11.51
N VAL A 6 20.28 -1.72 10.55
CA VAL A 6 19.29 -1.74 9.48
C VAL A 6 19.45 -3.06 8.73
N PRO A 7 18.38 -3.85 8.53
CA PRO A 7 18.47 -5.12 7.83
C PRO A 7 19.08 -4.90 6.44
N SER A 8 20.10 -5.70 6.13
CA SER A 8 20.78 -5.64 4.86
C SER A 8 19.81 -5.99 3.73
N ARG A 9 19.94 -5.31 2.58
CA ARG A 9 19.17 -5.60 1.36
C ARG A 9 19.15 -7.11 1.09
N ILE A 10 18.00 -7.64 0.68
CA ILE A 10 17.87 -9.04 0.29
C ILE A 10 18.76 -9.24 -0.95
N ALA A 11 19.88 -9.93 -0.76
CA ALA A 11 20.73 -10.35 -1.85
C ALA A 11 20.17 -11.65 -2.42
N LEU A 12 19.53 -11.57 -3.59
CA LEU A 12 19.10 -12.76 -4.33
C LEU A 12 20.26 -13.25 -5.18
N THR A 13 20.54 -14.55 -5.11
CA THR A 13 21.37 -15.24 -6.10
C THR A 13 20.63 -15.32 -7.43
N ARG A 14 21.38 -15.58 -8.51
CA ARG A 14 20.82 -15.77 -9.85
C ARG A 14 19.71 -16.84 -9.88
N ASP A 15 19.98 -18.00 -9.31
CA ASP A 15 19.03 -19.12 -9.25
C ASP A 15 17.79 -18.75 -8.43
N GLN A 16 17.95 -18.00 -7.34
CA GLN A 16 16.82 -17.52 -6.53
C GLN A 16 15.95 -16.53 -7.31
N LEU A 17 16.55 -15.65 -8.11
CA LEU A 17 15.82 -14.73 -8.96
C LEU A 17 15.06 -15.48 -10.06
N ALA A 18 15.71 -16.45 -10.71
CA ALA A 18 15.07 -17.30 -11.73
C ALA A 18 13.87 -18.07 -11.17
N ALA A 19 14.04 -18.71 -10.00
CA ALA A 19 12.98 -19.43 -9.31
C ALA A 19 11.80 -18.51 -8.92
N LEU A 20 12.10 -17.30 -8.45
CA LEU A 20 11.07 -16.31 -8.11
C LEU A 20 10.27 -15.87 -9.34
N LEU A 21 10.95 -15.62 -10.47
CA LEU A 21 10.30 -15.23 -11.73
C LEU A 21 9.46 -16.36 -12.30
N ALA A 22 9.96 -17.61 -12.25
CA ALA A 22 9.21 -18.79 -12.68
C ALA A 22 7.92 -18.94 -11.86
N HIS A 23 8.03 -18.83 -10.54
CA HIS A 23 6.88 -18.87 -9.65
C HIS A 23 5.85 -17.76 -9.95
N HIS A 24 6.32 -16.54 -10.24
CA HIS A 24 5.42 -15.44 -10.58
C HIS A 24 4.67 -15.69 -11.90
N ALA A 25 5.35 -16.24 -12.90
CA ALA A 25 4.73 -16.64 -14.16
C ALA A 25 3.64 -17.72 -13.94
N ASP A 26 3.90 -18.72 -13.10
CA ASP A 26 2.91 -19.75 -12.74
C ASP A 26 1.66 -19.16 -12.06
N VAL A 27 1.85 -18.22 -11.12
CA VAL A 27 0.75 -17.55 -10.40
C VAL A 27 -0.11 -16.74 -11.37
N LEU A 28 0.51 -15.96 -12.27
CA LEU A 28 -0.21 -15.20 -13.29
C LEU A 28 -0.97 -16.12 -14.26
N ALA A 29 -0.35 -17.22 -14.68
CA ALA A 29 -0.99 -18.20 -15.54
C ALA A 29 -2.22 -18.83 -14.85
N ALA A 30 -2.11 -19.18 -13.57
CA ALA A 30 -3.23 -19.70 -12.78
C ALA A 30 -4.38 -18.68 -12.65
N GLN A 31 -4.06 -17.41 -12.40
CA GLN A 31 -5.06 -16.34 -12.33
C GLN A 31 -5.78 -16.16 -13.68
N TRP A 32 -5.03 -16.12 -14.78
CA TRP A 32 -5.61 -15.96 -16.13
C TRP A 32 -6.52 -17.11 -16.52
N ARG A 33 -6.22 -18.34 -16.10
CA ARG A 33 -7.12 -19.49 -16.27
C ARG A 33 -8.41 -19.34 -15.46
N ALA A 34 -8.32 -18.80 -14.25
CA ALA A 34 -9.48 -18.61 -13.38
C ALA A 34 -10.49 -17.60 -13.93
N ASP A 35 -10.03 -16.57 -14.66
CA ASP A 35 -10.89 -15.54 -15.26
C ASP A 35 -11.77 -16.07 -16.42
N GLY A 36 -11.48 -17.26 -16.97
CA GLY A 36 -12.36 -17.97 -17.90
C GLY A 36 -12.48 -17.40 -19.33
N ALA A 37 -11.82 -16.28 -19.64
CA ALA A 37 -11.77 -15.77 -21.01
C ALA A 37 -10.88 -16.65 -21.90
N ARG A 38 -11.35 -16.98 -23.11
CA ARG A 38 -10.65 -17.89 -24.03
C ARG A 38 -9.24 -17.41 -24.40
N ASP A 39 -9.07 -16.10 -24.58
CA ASP A 39 -7.77 -15.50 -24.94
C ASP A 39 -6.77 -15.55 -23.78
N ASN A 40 -7.25 -15.54 -22.53
CA ASN A 40 -6.41 -15.67 -21.34
C ASN A 40 -5.75 -17.06 -21.26
N TRP A 41 -6.38 -18.08 -21.82
CA TRP A 41 -5.84 -19.44 -21.80
C TRP A 41 -4.56 -19.58 -22.63
N ILE A 42 -4.51 -18.95 -23.82
CA ILE A 42 -3.30 -18.91 -24.66
C ILE A 42 -2.18 -18.14 -23.94
N GLY A 43 -2.55 -17.04 -23.28
CA GLY A 43 -1.62 -16.28 -22.45
C GLY A 43 -1.03 -17.11 -21.31
N ALA A 44 -1.87 -17.87 -20.62
CA ALA A 44 -1.46 -18.73 -19.51
C ALA A 44 -0.53 -19.87 -19.96
N GLU A 45 -0.78 -20.50 -21.11
CA GLU A 45 0.13 -21.52 -21.66
C GLU A 45 1.51 -20.93 -21.98
N ARG A 46 1.57 -19.70 -22.49
CA ARG A 46 2.85 -19.02 -22.77
C ARG A 46 3.62 -18.71 -21.48
N LEU A 47 2.91 -18.33 -20.42
CA LEU A 47 3.50 -18.09 -19.11
C LEU A 47 4.04 -19.39 -18.49
N ASP A 48 3.30 -20.50 -18.56
CA ASP A 48 3.79 -21.82 -18.11
C ASP A 48 5.08 -22.22 -18.87
N ALA A 49 5.10 -22.02 -20.19
CA ALA A 49 6.29 -22.31 -21.00
C ALA A 49 7.48 -21.44 -20.59
N HIS A 50 7.23 -20.18 -20.23
CA HIS A 50 8.26 -19.28 -19.73
C HIS A 50 8.77 -19.70 -18.35
N ALA A 51 7.87 -20.09 -17.44
CA ALA A 51 8.23 -20.62 -16.12
C ALA A 51 9.10 -21.88 -16.25
N ALA A 52 8.74 -22.80 -17.14
CA ALA A 52 9.54 -24.00 -17.42
C ALA A 52 10.94 -23.67 -17.94
N VAL A 53 11.07 -22.65 -18.80
CA VAL A 53 12.37 -22.19 -19.33
C VAL A 53 13.21 -21.50 -18.25
N LEU A 54 12.58 -20.76 -17.33
CA LEU A 54 13.26 -20.14 -16.17
C LEU A 54 13.72 -21.16 -15.12
N ALA A 55 13.00 -22.29 -14.99
CA ALA A 55 13.29 -23.35 -14.01
C ALA A 55 14.15 -24.50 -14.58
N ALA A 56 14.58 -24.41 -15.84
CA ALA A 56 15.42 -25.44 -16.45
C ALA A 56 16.83 -25.45 -15.84
N ASP A 57 17.44 -26.64 -15.74
CA ASP A 57 18.81 -26.80 -15.24
C ASP A 57 19.85 -26.08 -16.12
N GLU A 58 19.54 -25.91 -17.41
CA GLU A 58 20.35 -25.16 -18.38
C GLU A 58 19.63 -23.86 -18.77
N GLU A 59 20.22 -22.72 -18.43
CA GLU A 59 19.69 -21.41 -18.80
C GLU A 59 19.79 -21.19 -20.33
N ALA A 60 18.66 -20.89 -20.96
CA ALA A 60 18.65 -20.42 -22.34
C ALA A 60 19.36 -19.05 -22.45
N PRO A 61 20.09 -18.72 -23.54
CA PRO A 61 20.81 -17.45 -23.66
C PRO A 61 19.95 -16.21 -23.41
N ALA A 62 18.69 -16.21 -23.85
CA ALA A 62 17.76 -15.11 -23.62
C ALA A 62 17.36 -14.94 -22.15
N VAL A 63 17.25 -16.04 -21.39
CA VAL A 63 17.03 -15.99 -19.94
C VAL A 63 18.28 -15.46 -19.25
N ALA A 64 19.44 -15.91 -19.69
CA ALA A 64 20.69 -15.48 -19.10
C ALA A 64 20.90 -13.96 -19.22
N GLU A 65 20.64 -13.40 -20.41
CA GLU A 65 20.69 -11.95 -20.65
C GLU A 65 19.66 -11.18 -19.81
N LEU A 66 18.45 -11.71 -19.66
CA LEU A 66 17.41 -11.10 -18.82
C LEU A 66 17.86 -11.05 -17.35
N LEU A 67 18.34 -12.16 -16.80
CA LEU A 67 18.79 -12.25 -15.42
C LEU A 67 20.00 -11.35 -15.17
N ASP A 68 20.95 -11.30 -16.10
CA ASP A 68 22.09 -10.37 -16.03
C ASP A 68 21.63 -8.91 -16.03
N SER A 69 20.69 -8.56 -16.91
CA SER A 69 20.10 -7.22 -16.96
C SER A 69 19.44 -6.84 -15.63
N MET A 70 18.64 -7.75 -15.04
CA MET A 70 17.97 -7.50 -13.77
C MET A 70 18.94 -7.38 -12.58
N LEU A 71 19.98 -8.21 -12.55
CA LEU A 71 20.99 -8.20 -11.48
C LEU A 71 21.97 -7.03 -11.60
N SER A 72 22.22 -6.54 -12.81
CA SER A 72 23.09 -5.39 -13.07
C SER A 72 22.36 -4.05 -13.10
N PHE A 73 21.02 -4.06 -13.06
CA PHE A 73 20.24 -2.84 -13.07
C PHE A 73 20.64 -1.94 -11.88
N PRO A 74 21.15 -0.72 -12.13
CA PRO A 74 21.56 0.16 -11.06
C PRO A 74 20.30 0.64 -10.31
N LEU A 75 20.03 0.00 -9.18
CA LEU A 75 19.11 0.57 -8.21
C LEU A 75 19.88 1.70 -7.51
N ASP A 76 19.63 2.92 -7.97
CA ASP A 76 20.03 4.11 -7.24
C ASP A 76 19.66 3.90 -5.77
N PRO A 77 20.61 4.03 -4.83
CA PRO A 77 20.28 3.83 -3.44
C PRO A 77 19.13 4.78 -3.12
N PRO A 78 18.05 4.30 -2.46
CA PRO A 78 17.02 5.20 -2.01
C PRO A 78 17.73 6.29 -1.21
N VAL A 79 17.53 7.54 -1.60
CA VAL A 79 18.02 8.68 -0.83
C VAL A 79 17.23 8.66 0.47
N VAL A 80 17.79 8.01 1.49
CA VAL A 80 17.16 7.87 2.80
C VAL A 80 17.42 9.16 3.58
N ASP A 81 16.84 10.27 3.10
CA ASP A 81 16.76 11.47 3.92
C ASP A 81 15.58 11.31 4.87
N GLN A 82 15.89 11.20 6.16
CA GLN A 82 14.93 10.93 7.23
C GLN A 82 13.88 12.04 7.32
N ALA A 83 12.61 11.63 7.41
CA ALA A 83 11.43 12.46 7.71
C ALA A 83 10.95 13.46 6.63
N ALA A 84 11.41 13.37 5.38
CA ALA A 84 10.71 14.03 4.28
C ALA A 84 9.40 13.29 3.97
N PRO A 85 8.29 14.00 3.66
CA PRO A 85 7.09 13.38 3.13
C PRO A 85 7.44 12.49 1.94
N ALA A 86 6.70 11.39 1.76
CA ALA A 86 6.94 10.44 0.68
C ALA A 86 7.21 11.20 -0.64
N PRO A 87 8.30 10.91 -1.37
CA PRO A 87 8.64 11.66 -2.55
C PRO A 87 7.53 11.50 -3.59
N TRP A 88 7.07 12.62 -4.15
CA TRP A 88 6.15 12.61 -5.27
C TRP A 88 6.77 11.86 -6.44
N VAL A 89 6.03 10.92 -7.03
CA VAL A 89 6.45 10.15 -8.20
C VAL A 89 5.65 10.67 -9.40
N GLU A 90 6.32 11.36 -10.32
CA GLU A 90 5.70 11.88 -11.54
C GLU A 90 5.18 10.71 -12.42
N GLY A 91 3.94 10.80 -12.90
CA GLY A 91 3.31 9.76 -13.71
C GLY A 91 2.68 8.61 -12.91
N ASP A 92 2.67 8.67 -11.58
CA ASP A 92 1.98 7.67 -10.76
C ASP A 92 0.46 7.92 -10.79
N PRO A 93 -0.35 7.01 -11.37
CA PRO A 93 -1.77 7.27 -11.60
C PRO A 93 -2.57 7.41 -10.30
N LEU A 94 -2.14 6.78 -9.20
CA LEU A 94 -2.80 6.90 -7.92
C LEU A 94 -2.47 8.25 -7.27
N MET A 95 -1.21 8.65 -7.28
CA MET A 95 -0.80 9.95 -6.73
C MET A 95 -1.43 11.11 -7.52
N GLU A 96 -1.48 11.02 -8.85
CA GLU A 96 -2.14 12.02 -9.70
C GLU A 96 -3.65 12.12 -9.44
N ALA A 97 -4.34 10.99 -9.32
CA ALA A 97 -5.77 10.98 -9.01
C ALA A 97 -6.06 11.59 -7.63
N ILE A 98 -5.26 11.27 -6.61
CA ILE A 98 -5.41 11.86 -5.28
C ILE A 98 -5.08 13.35 -5.31
N ALA A 99 -4.01 13.77 -5.98
CA ALA A 99 -3.64 15.18 -6.11
C ALA A 99 -4.75 15.98 -6.81
N ALA A 100 -5.34 15.45 -7.88
CA ALA A 100 -6.46 16.08 -8.57
C ALA A 100 -7.70 16.21 -7.67
N ALA A 101 -8.04 15.15 -6.91
CA ALA A 101 -9.17 15.17 -5.98
C ALA A 101 -8.96 16.15 -4.82
N VAL A 102 -7.74 16.19 -4.26
CA VAL A 102 -7.35 17.17 -3.23
C VAL A 102 -7.44 18.57 -3.82
N TRP A 103 -6.88 18.80 -5.01
CA TRP A 103 -6.93 20.09 -5.68
C TRP A 103 -8.37 20.56 -5.88
N GLU A 104 -9.25 19.74 -6.47
CA GLU A 104 -10.66 20.09 -6.70
C GLU A 104 -11.39 20.43 -5.39
N ARG A 105 -11.06 19.73 -4.31
CA ARG A 105 -11.64 20.00 -2.99
C ARG A 105 -11.12 21.31 -2.38
N CYS A 106 -9.86 21.65 -2.62
CA CYS A 106 -9.20 22.83 -2.05
C CYS A 106 -9.40 24.11 -2.90
N THR A 107 -9.60 23.98 -4.20
CA THR A 107 -9.86 25.12 -5.12
C THR A 107 -11.31 25.58 -5.13
N ARG A 108 -12.21 24.93 -4.37
CA ARG A 108 -13.49 25.55 -4.04
C ARG A 108 -13.20 26.74 -3.12
N ASP A 109 -13.16 27.92 -3.72
CA ASP A 109 -13.22 29.21 -3.03
C ASP A 109 -14.58 29.32 -2.32
N ASP A 110 -14.67 28.67 -1.16
CA ASP A 110 -15.77 28.84 -0.24
C ASP A 110 -15.54 30.13 0.54
N PRO A 111 -16.37 31.18 0.39
CA PRO A 111 -16.18 32.44 1.09
C PRO A 111 -16.26 32.28 2.62
N ASP A 112 -16.84 31.18 3.12
CA ASP A 112 -16.93 30.86 4.54
C ASP A 112 -15.76 29.96 5.01
N MET A 113 -14.96 29.40 4.09
CA MET A 113 -13.74 28.63 4.38
C MET A 113 -12.58 29.11 3.48
N PRO A 114 -11.89 30.21 3.85
CA PRO A 114 -10.70 30.65 3.12
C PRO A 114 -9.68 29.50 3.07
N GLN A 115 -9.08 29.26 1.89
CA GLN A 115 -8.20 28.12 1.58
C GLN A 115 -7.31 27.73 2.76
N LEU A 116 -7.73 26.70 3.50
CA LEU A 116 -7.07 26.29 4.75
C LEU A 116 -5.90 25.33 4.51
N VAL A 117 -5.63 24.99 3.25
CA VAL A 117 -4.59 24.02 2.91
C VAL A 117 -3.28 24.76 2.71
N LEU A 118 -2.53 24.82 3.82
CA LEU A 118 -1.17 25.36 3.88
C LEU A 118 -0.14 24.47 3.17
N ASP A 119 -0.46 23.20 2.94
CA ASP A 119 0.44 22.23 2.33
C ASP A 119 0.26 22.11 0.82
N ASP A 120 1.35 21.81 0.10
CA ASP A 120 1.30 21.47 -1.31
C ASP A 120 0.40 20.23 -1.51
N PRO A 121 -0.63 20.27 -2.38
CA PRO A 121 -1.51 19.13 -2.67
C PRO A 121 -0.74 17.87 -3.09
N ARG A 122 0.47 18.00 -3.67
CA ARG A 122 1.35 16.87 -4.02
C ARG A 122 1.89 16.17 -2.78
N ASN A 123 2.21 16.90 -1.71
CA ASN A 123 2.66 16.31 -0.46
C ASN A 123 1.52 15.52 0.21
N ILE A 124 0.30 16.08 0.19
CA ILE A 124 -0.90 15.40 0.70
C ILE A 124 -1.16 14.13 -0.12
N ALA A 125 -1.08 14.22 -1.44
CA ALA A 125 -1.30 13.11 -2.34
C ALA A 125 -0.27 12.00 -2.18
N ALA A 126 1.01 12.35 -2.02
CA ALA A 126 2.06 11.38 -1.77
C ALA A 126 1.84 10.66 -0.43
N ALA A 127 1.54 11.39 0.64
CA ALA A 127 1.23 10.80 1.95
C ALA A 127 -0.02 9.89 1.90
N ALA A 128 -1.09 10.34 1.25
CA ALA A 128 -2.32 9.57 1.09
C ALA A 128 -2.11 8.32 0.23
N ALA A 129 -1.31 8.41 -0.84
CA ALA A 129 -0.95 7.25 -1.66
C ALA A 129 -0.13 6.23 -0.88
N SER A 130 0.83 6.67 -0.05
CA SER A 130 1.58 5.79 0.85
C SER A 130 0.66 5.06 1.83
N VAL A 131 -0.29 5.77 2.45
CA VAL A 131 -1.29 5.15 3.34
C VAL A 131 -2.19 4.17 2.57
N ALA A 132 -2.67 4.54 1.38
CA ALA A 132 -3.50 3.66 0.56
C ALA A 132 -2.76 2.36 0.22
N ARG A 133 -1.49 2.45 -0.18
CA ARG A 133 -0.63 1.26 -0.44
C ARG A 133 -0.45 0.42 0.82
N ALA A 134 -0.17 1.04 1.96
CA ALA A 134 -0.02 0.33 3.22
C ALA A 134 -1.30 -0.46 3.57
N VAL A 135 -2.47 0.14 3.39
CA VAL A 135 -3.77 -0.52 3.62
C VAL A 135 -3.98 -1.66 2.65
N SER A 136 -3.73 -1.46 1.35
CA SER A 136 -3.88 -2.53 0.35
C SER A 136 -2.95 -3.72 0.62
N LEU A 137 -1.70 -3.47 1.00
CA LEU A 137 -0.74 -4.52 1.36
C LEU A 137 -1.16 -5.28 2.62
N ALA A 138 -1.66 -4.57 3.65
CA ALA A 138 -2.18 -5.20 4.86
C ALA A 138 -3.41 -6.06 4.57
N GLN A 139 -4.36 -5.56 3.77
CA GLN A 139 -5.54 -6.31 3.36
C GLN A 139 -5.16 -7.58 2.59
N ALA A 140 -4.24 -7.47 1.63
CA ALA A 140 -3.75 -8.63 0.88
C ALA A 140 -3.10 -9.68 1.79
N ALA A 141 -2.36 -9.25 2.82
CA ALA A 141 -1.80 -10.15 3.81
C ALA A 141 -2.88 -10.87 4.62
N ASP A 142 -3.93 -10.16 5.03
CA ASP A 142 -5.04 -10.72 5.81
C ASP A 142 -5.93 -11.66 4.98
N ASP A 143 -6.18 -11.35 3.71
CA ASP A 143 -6.91 -12.23 2.78
C ASP A 143 -6.12 -13.54 2.55
N LEU A 144 -4.81 -13.43 2.38
CA LEU A 144 -3.93 -14.59 2.22
C LEU A 144 -3.83 -15.42 3.51
N ASP A 145 -3.75 -14.79 4.67
CA ASP A 145 -3.78 -15.46 5.98
C ASP A 145 -5.10 -16.20 6.19
N GLN A 146 -6.23 -15.58 5.82
CA GLN A 146 -7.54 -16.22 5.86
C GLN A 146 -7.62 -17.43 4.91
N TYR A 147 -7.05 -17.32 3.71
CA TYR A 147 -6.99 -18.42 2.75
C TYR A 147 -6.15 -19.59 3.28
N VAL A 148 -4.95 -19.29 3.79
CA VAL A 148 -4.04 -20.28 4.40
C VAL A 148 -4.69 -20.96 5.60
N GLY A 149 -5.41 -20.23 6.45
CA GLY A 149 -6.11 -20.78 7.61
C GLY A 149 -7.22 -21.77 7.27
N LYS A 150 -7.71 -21.79 6.02
CA LYS A 150 -8.72 -22.75 5.53
C LYS A 150 -8.10 -24.04 4.96
N GLN A 151 -6.78 -24.09 4.76
CA GLN A 151 -6.10 -25.28 4.22
C GLN A 151 -6.02 -26.40 5.27
N PRO A 152 -6.39 -27.65 4.95
CA PRO A 152 -6.53 -28.73 5.92
C PRO A 152 -5.19 -29.32 6.41
N SER A 153 -4.05 -29.00 5.79
CA SER A 153 -2.74 -29.53 6.13
C SER A 153 -1.72 -28.41 6.38
N ASN A 154 -1.23 -28.32 7.61
CA ASN A 154 -0.14 -27.42 7.99
C ASN A 154 1.25 -27.87 7.49
N ALA A 155 1.35 -29.07 6.90
CA ALA A 155 2.61 -29.65 6.43
C ALA A 155 2.84 -29.44 4.93
N ASP A 156 1.95 -28.72 4.25
CA ASP A 156 2.11 -28.40 2.83
C ASP A 156 3.20 -27.32 2.65
N PRO A 157 4.27 -27.57 1.86
CA PRO A 157 5.28 -26.55 1.57
C PRO A 157 4.70 -25.27 0.94
N ALA A 158 3.56 -25.34 0.25
CA ALA A 158 2.87 -24.16 -0.26
C ALA A 158 2.33 -23.25 0.86
N VAL A 159 1.89 -23.83 1.98
CA VAL A 159 1.44 -23.08 3.17
C VAL A 159 2.60 -22.31 3.79
N GLU A 160 3.79 -22.91 3.81
CA GLU A 160 4.99 -22.22 4.33
C GLU A 160 5.43 -21.07 3.42
N GLY A 161 5.40 -21.26 2.09
CA GLY A 161 5.64 -20.20 1.13
C GLY A 161 4.65 -19.03 1.30
N ALA A 162 3.36 -19.33 1.45
CA ALA A 162 2.34 -18.30 1.67
C ALA A 162 2.58 -17.51 2.98
N ARG A 163 3.04 -18.16 4.06
CA ARG A 163 3.38 -17.47 5.32
C ARG A 163 4.56 -16.51 5.17
N LEU A 164 5.55 -16.85 4.35
CA LEU A 164 6.65 -15.93 4.04
C LEU A 164 6.14 -14.71 3.28
N VAL A 165 5.25 -14.91 2.29
CA VAL A 165 4.61 -13.81 1.55
C VAL A 165 3.77 -12.93 2.48
N ILE A 166 2.94 -13.50 3.36
CA ILE A 166 2.15 -12.75 4.36
C ILE A 166 3.07 -11.86 5.22
N ARG A 167 4.19 -12.42 5.70
CA ARG A 167 5.16 -11.67 6.51
C ARG A 167 5.75 -10.50 5.73
N GLU A 168 6.11 -10.74 4.48
CA GLU A 168 6.69 -9.72 3.62
C GLU A 168 5.70 -8.61 3.26
N LEU A 169 4.45 -8.96 2.93
CA LEU A 169 3.39 -7.99 2.71
C LEU A 169 3.14 -7.12 3.94
N ARG A 170 3.12 -7.72 5.14
CA ARG A 170 3.00 -6.96 6.41
C ARG A 170 4.20 -6.05 6.67
N ARG A 171 5.42 -6.49 6.34
CA ARG A 171 6.63 -5.67 6.42
C ARG A 171 6.53 -4.45 5.49
N LEU A 172 6.19 -4.67 4.22
CA LEU A 172 6.02 -3.61 3.23
C LEU A 172 4.88 -2.65 3.62
N ALA A 173 3.78 -3.16 4.17
CA ALA A 173 2.69 -2.33 4.69
C ALA A 173 3.16 -1.41 5.82
N ALA A 174 3.97 -1.93 6.75
CA ALA A 174 4.54 -1.14 7.84
C ALA A 174 5.53 -0.08 7.36
N GLU A 175 6.35 -0.40 6.35
CA GLU A 175 7.31 0.54 5.75
C GLU A 175 6.63 1.62 4.92
N ALA A 176 5.49 1.31 4.29
CA ALA A 176 4.70 2.26 3.54
C ALA A 176 3.90 3.22 4.44
N GLN A 177 3.72 2.90 5.73
CA GLN A 177 3.09 3.86 6.65
C GLN A 177 4.01 5.05 6.83
N PRO A 178 3.51 6.29 6.65
CA PRO A 178 4.30 7.47 6.94
C PRO A 178 4.74 7.41 8.39
N THR A 179 6.05 7.44 8.62
CA THR A 179 6.59 7.51 9.97
C THR A 179 5.99 8.73 10.63
N LYS A 180 5.25 8.53 11.73
CA LYS A 180 4.71 9.64 12.51
C LYS A 180 5.86 10.61 12.78
N PRO A 181 5.80 11.87 12.32
CA PRO A 181 6.86 12.81 12.60
C PRO A 181 7.01 12.90 14.12
N ASP A 182 8.23 12.64 14.62
CA ASP A 182 8.57 12.59 16.06
C ASP A 182 8.20 13.90 16.80
N SER A 183 7.89 14.96 16.05
CA SER A 183 7.44 16.25 16.57
C SER A 183 6.52 16.99 15.59
N GLY A 184 5.44 16.36 15.13
CA GLY A 184 4.40 17.08 14.39
C GLY A 184 3.72 18.18 15.24
N PRO A 185 3.22 19.28 14.63
CA PRO A 185 2.42 20.28 15.35
C PRO A 185 1.23 19.62 16.06
N PRO A 186 0.68 20.22 17.12
CA PRO A 186 -0.23 19.56 18.04
C PRO A 186 -1.59 19.26 17.40
N CYS A 187 -1.68 18.17 16.63
CA CYS A 187 -2.93 17.66 16.10
C CYS A 187 -3.55 16.65 17.08
N GLY A 188 -4.72 17.02 17.61
CA GLY A 188 -5.82 16.14 18.05
C GLY A 188 -5.66 15.23 19.27
N ASN A 189 -4.57 14.47 19.39
CA ASN A 189 -4.49 13.33 20.34
C ASN A 189 -3.41 13.47 21.41
N ASN A 190 -2.83 14.66 21.61
CA ASN A 190 -1.92 14.90 22.73
C ASN A 190 -2.73 15.24 23.99
N PRO A 191 -2.73 14.40 25.06
CA PRO A 191 -3.46 14.68 26.29
C PRO A 191 -2.96 15.94 27.03
N ASN A 192 -1.77 16.43 26.68
CA ASN A 192 -1.21 17.67 27.22
C ASN A 192 -1.59 18.91 26.41
N PHE A 193 -2.18 18.75 25.22
CA PHE A 193 -2.60 19.89 24.43
C PHE A 193 -3.88 20.49 24.99
N ARG A 194 -3.80 21.74 25.44
CA ARG A 194 -4.95 22.49 25.94
C ARG A 194 -5.46 23.39 24.82
N LEU A 195 -6.68 23.09 24.36
CA LEU A 195 -7.42 23.96 23.44
C LEU A 195 -7.52 25.39 24.01
N ALA A 196 -7.35 26.38 23.14
CA ALA A 196 -7.56 27.77 23.52
C ALA A 196 -9.03 27.96 23.99
N PRO A 197 -9.34 28.99 24.79
CA PRO A 197 -10.71 29.25 25.23
C PRO A 197 -11.71 29.33 24.07
N GLY A 198 -11.34 29.97 22.95
CA GLY A 198 -12.18 30.07 21.75
C GLY A 198 -12.43 28.72 21.07
N ASP A 199 -11.39 27.89 20.92
CA ASP A 199 -11.54 26.56 20.31
C ASP A 199 -12.41 25.63 21.15
N ARG A 200 -12.31 25.72 22.49
CA ARG A 200 -13.21 24.98 23.40
C ARG A 200 -14.66 25.39 23.20
N GLN A 201 -14.91 26.70 23.12
CA GLN A 201 -16.25 27.22 22.88
C GLN A 201 -16.80 26.71 21.54
N ALA A 202 -16.02 26.73 20.47
CA ALA A 202 -16.44 26.24 19.16
C ALA A 202 -16.77 24.72 19.19
N VAL A 203 -15.97 23.92 19.89
CA VAL A 203 -16.23 22.48 20.07
C VAL A 203 -17.53 22.25 20.87
N ASP A 204 -17.75 23.03 21.92
CA ASP A 204 -18.95 22.91 22.75
C ASP A 204 -20.22 23.34 22.00
N GLU A 205 -20.15 24.41 21.21
CA GLU A 205 -21.23 24.85 20.31
C GLU A 205 -21.56 23.77 19.26
N PHE A 206 -20.54 23.16 18.65
CA PHE A 206 -20.73 22.07 17.70
C PHE A 206 -21.38 20.83 18.35
N LYS A 207 -20.97 20.47 19.56
CA LYS A 207 -21.61 19.37 20.32
C LYS A 207 -23.07 19.68 20.64
N ALA A 208 -23.38 20.92 21.02
CA ALA A 208 -24.75 21.36 21.27
C ALA A 208 -25.61 21.27 20.00
N TYR A 209 -25.06 21.68 18.86
CA TYR A 209 -25.70 21.54 17.55
C TYR A 209 -26.01 20.08 17.20
N LEU A 210 -25.06 19.16 17.38
CA LEU A 210 -25.28 17.73 17.13
C LEU A 210 -26.35 17.14 18.04
N ALA A 211 -26.38 17.54 19.33
CA ALA A 211 -27.40 17.10 20.27
C ALA A 211 -28.81 17.58 19.85
N GLN A 212 -28.92 18.83 19.41
CA GLN A 212 -30.17 19.37 18.88
C GLN A 212 -30.63 18.59 17.64
N ARG A 213 -29.73 18.31 16.70
CA ARG A 213 -30.05 17.53 15.49
C ARG A 213 -30.48 16.11 15.79
N ALA A 214 -29.92 15.48 16.83
CA ALA A 214 -30.34 14.15 17.25
C ALA A 214 -31.78 14.14 17.80
N THR A 215 -32.23 15.23 18.43
CA THR A 215 -33.62 15.37 18.90
C THR A 215 -34.61 15.76 17.81
N GLU A 216 -34.14 16.43 16.76
CA GLU A 216 -34.95 16.88 15.61
C GLU A 216 -35.04 15.84 14.49
N ALA A 217 -34.29 14.74 14.59
CA ALA A 217 -34.37 13.65 13.62
C ALA A 217 -35.83 13.14 13.54
N PRO A 218 -36.49 13.24 12.37
CA PRO A 218 -37.90 12.91 12.24
C PRO A 218 -38.12 11.44 12.59
N GLN A 219 -39.05 11.19 13.51
CA GLN A 219 -39.62 9.86 13.73
C GLN A 219 -40.60 9.52 12.59
N ASP A 220 -40.12 9.58 11.35
CA ASP A 220 -40.77 8.93 10.22
C ASP A 220 -40.27 7.48 10.27
N GLY A 221 -41.01 6.49 10.75
CA GLY A 221 -42.44 6.30 10.69
C GLY A 221 -42.61 4.87 10.16
N THR A 222 -43.15 4.00 11.01
CA THR A 222 -44.07 2.93 10.60
C THR A 222 -43.56 1.98 9.51
N GLN A 223 -42.98 0.85 9.92
CA GLN A 223 -42.89 -0.32 9.06
C GLN A 223 -44.16 -1.17 9.26
N PRO A 224 -44.95 -1.48 8.20
CA PRO A 224 -46.06 -2.42 8.27
C PRO A 224 -45.59 -3.86 8.46
#